data_AF-A0A1I0DI78-F1
#
_entry.id   AF-A0A1I0DI78-F1
#
_cell.length_a   1.000
_cell.length_b   1.000
_cell.length_c   1.000
_cell.angle_alpha   90.00
_cell.angle_beta   90.00
_cell.angle_gamma   90.00
#
_symmetry.space_group_name_H-M   'P 1'
#
loop_
_entity.id
_entity.type
_entity.pdbx_description
1 polymer ?
#
loop_
_entity_poly.entity_id
_entity_poly.type
_entity_poly.pdbx_seq_one_letter_code
_entity_poly.pdbx_strand_id
1 'polypeptide(L)'
;MLVECIFNKAEDFGVEYLSDSETGKSVYFDYEIGTEYKVYGLKFRSYRVDYLVCNKYGDPNWIPANLFKIKDSRIPSNWATCVTYLSEEFKPLYDYFQ
;
A
#
# COMPACT_ATOMS: atom_id res chain seq x y z
N MET A 1 2.94 12.40 -0.07
CA MET A 1 3.65 11.46 -0.94
C MET A 1 2.79 11.09 -2.14
N LEU A 2 3.37 11.13 -3.33
CA LEU A 2 2.76 10.79 -4.61
C LEU A 2 3.59 9.70 -5.29
N VAL A 3 2.93 8.69 -5.84
CA VAL A 3 3.59 7.53 -6.46
C VAL A 3 2.94 7.22 -7.81
N GLU A 4 3.71 6.71 -8.76
CA GLU A 4 3.22 6.27 -10.08
C GLU A 4 3.26 4.74 -10.13
N CYS A 5 2.16 4.13 -10.54
CA CYS A 5 2.06 2.68 -10.70
C CYS A 5 2.93 2.24 -11.88
N ILE A 6 3.89 1.34 -11.64
CA ILE A 6 4.80 0.81 -12.67
C ILE A 6 4.53 -0.66 -12.98
N PHE A 7 3.91 -1.38 -12.04
CA PHE A 7 3.51 -2.77 -12.18
C PHE A 7 2.11 -2.97 -11.65
N ASN A 8 1.41 -3.99 -12.14
CA ASN A 8 0.11 -4.39 -11.60
C ASN A 8 0.00 -5.90 -11.39
N LYS A 9 1.13 -6.62 -11.37
CA LYS A 9 1.18 -8.04 -11.10
C LYS A 9 2.25 -8.38 -10.08
N ALA A 10 1.98 -9.46 -9.34
CA ALA A 10 2.90 -10.06 -8.38
C ALA A 10 4.22 -10.54 -9.00
N GLU A 11 4.16 -11.09 -10.22
CA GLU A 11 5.35 -11.61 -10.92
C GLU A 11 6.42 -10.54 -11.17
N ASP A 12 6.03 -9.26 -11.25
CA ASP A 12 6.94 -8.16 -11.57
C ASP A 12 7.78 -7.69 -10.38
N PHE A 13 7.40 -8.03 -9.14
CA PHE A 13 8.11 -7.57 -7.94
C PHE A 13 8.78 -8.66 -7.11
N GLY A 14 8.63 -9.94 -7.47
CA GLY A 14 9.31 -11.06 -6.80
C GLY A 14 8.45 -11.77 -5.74
N VAL A 15 8.61 -13.10 -5.67
CA VAL A 15 7.81 -13.98 -4.81
C VAL A 15 8.10 -13.80 -3.32
N GLU A 16 9.29 -13.33 -2.98
CA GLU A 16 9.73 -13.03 -1.61
C GLU A 16 8.97 -11.88 -0.96
N TYR A 17 8.29 -11.06 -1.76
CA TYR A 17 7.47 -9.96 -1.29
C TYR A 17 5.98 -10.30 -1.29
N LEU A 18 5.56 -11.55 -1.54
CA LEU A 18 4.15 -11.91 -1.50
C LEU A 18 3.70 -12.10 -0.05
N SER A 19 2.48 -11.64 0.23
CA SER A 19 1.79 -11.99 1.48
C SER A 19 1.14 -13.37 1.37
N ASP A 20 0.72 -13.92 2.51
CA ASP A 20 0.12 -15.25 2.60
C ASP A 20 -1.18 -15.39 1.78
N SER A 21 -1.83 -14.28 1.44
CA SER A 21 -3.04 -14.24 0.60
C SER A 21 -2.77 -14.01 -0.88
N GLU A 22 -1.51 -13.81 -1.28
CA GLU A 22 -1.12 -13.56 -2.66
C GLU A 22 -0.37 -14.75 -3.28
N THR A 23 -0.39 -14.82 -4.60
CA THR A 23 0.38 -15.80 -5.37
C THR A 23 1.23 -15.07 -6.39
N GLY A 24 2.24 -15.72 -6.95
CA GLY A 24 3.04 -15.13 -8.05
C GLY A 24 2.21 -14.74 -9.29
N LYS A 25 0.95 -15.18 -9.37
CA LYS A 25 0.02 -14.85 -10.46
C LYS A 25 -1.01 -13.78 -10.07
N SER A 26 -0.96 -13.24 -8.85
CA SER A 26 -1.90 -12.21 -8.41
C SER A 26 -1.79 -10.96 -9.28
N VAL A 27 -2.95 -10.38 -9.63
CA VAL A 27 -3.06 -9.18 -10.46
C VAL A 27 -3.90 -8.14 -9.72
N TYR A 28 -3.41 -6.91 -9.67
CA TYR A 28 -4.02 -5.77 -8.99
C TYR A 28 -4.81 -4.94 -10.00
N PHE A 29 -5.92 -5.49 -10.50
CA PHE A 29 -6.73 -4.92 -11.61
C PHE A 29 -7.28 -3.51 -11.38
N ASP A 30 -7.33 -3.10 -10.12
CA ASP A 30 -7.83 -1.80 -9.69
C ASP A 30 -6.77 -0.68 -9.77
N TYR A 31 -5.54 -1.03 -10.17
CA TYR A 31 -4.41 -0.12 -10.31
C TYR A 31 -3.87 -0.14 -11.73
N GLU A 32 -3.80 1.04 -12.34
CA GLU A 32 -3.46 1.22 -13.74
C GLU A 32 -2.01 1.69 -13.86
N ILE A 33 -1.21 1.00 -14.68
CA ILE A 33 0.18 1.35 -14.94
C ILE A 33 0.24 2.75 -15.59
N GLY A 34 1.14 3.59 -15.10
CA GLY A 34 1.31 4.99 -15.52
C GLY A 34 0.43 5.97 -14.74
N THR A 35 -0.54 5.51 -13.95
CA THR A 35 -1.41 6.36 -13.14
C THR A 35 -0.74 6.76 -11.83
N GLU A 36 -0.93 8.01 -11.42
CA GLU A 36 -0.44 8.55 -10.15
C GLU A 36 -1.46 8.36 -9.03
N TYR A 37 -0.98 7.92 -7.88
CA TYR A 37 -1.75 7.66 -6.67
C TYR A 37 -1.19 8.43 -5.50
N LYS A 38 -2.10 9.02 -4.71
CA LYS A 38 -1.74 9.61 -3.42
C LYS A 38 -1.67 8.50 -2.38
N VAL A 39 -0.58 8.49 -1.62
CA VAL A 39 -0.43 7.56 -0.49
C VAL A 39 -0.93 8.23 0.77
N TYR A 40 -1.77 7.53 1.53
CA TYR A 40 -2.41 8.00 2.76
C TYR A 40 -1.87 7.34 4.03
N GLY A 41 -1.12 6.25 3.89
CA GLY A 41 -0.58 5.50 5.02
C GLY A 41 0.47 4.49 4.57
N LEU A 42 1.27 4.04 5.54
CA LEU A 42 2.33 3.06 5.36
C LEU A 42 2.13 1.93 6.38
N LYS A 43 2.17 0.68 5.91
CA LYS A 43 2.18 -0.50 6.78
C LYS A 43 3.49 -1.25 6.55
N PHE A 44 4.33 -1.29 7.58
CA PHE A 44 5.58 -2.03 7.56
C PHE A 44 5.30 -3.49 7.90
N ARG A 45 5.57 -4.39 6.96
CA ARG A 45 5.64 -5.83 7.18
C ARG A 45 7.11 -6.24 7.31
N SER A 46 7.35 -7.46 7.79
CA SER A 46 8.72 -7.98 7.91
C SER A 46 9.45 -8.08 6.57
N TYR A 47 8.72 -8.29 5.47
CA TYR A 47 9.28 -8.52 4.14
C TYR A 47 9.00 -7.39 3.14
N ARG A 48 8.08 -6.46 3.42
CA ARG A 48 7.75 -5.36 2.49
C ARG A 48 7.07 -4.18 3.18
N VAL A 49 6.87 -3.09 2.44
CA VAL A 49 6.00 -1.99 2.84
C VAL A 49 4.74 -2.02 1.97
N ASP A 50 3.58 -1.89 2.60
CA ASP A 50 2.32 -1.64 1.89
C ASP A 50 1.96 -0.15 1.98
N TYR A 51 1.46 0.41 0.88
CA TYR A 51 0.89 1.74 0.82
C TYR A 51 -0.64 1.65 0.93
N LEU A 52 -1.22 2.55 1.73
CA LEU A 52 -2.67 2.80 1.68
C LEU A 52 -2.95 3.77 0.55
N VAL A 53 -3.59 3.28 -0.51
CA VAL A 53 -3.94 4.05 -1.71
C VAL A 53 -5.42 3.85 -2.02
N CYS A 54 -6.06 4.85 -2.61
CA CYS A 54 -7.40 4.69 -3.15
C CYS A 54 -7.30 4.09 -4.55
N ASN A 55 -8.09 3.06 -4.83
CA ASN A 55 -8.25 2.55 -6.20
C ASN A 55 -9.01 3.56 -7.08
N LYS A 56 -9.22 3.21 -8.35
CA LYS A 56 -9.98 4.04 -9.31
C LYS A 56 -11.44 4.32 -8.90
N TYR A 57 -12.01 3.57 -7.96
CA TYR A 57 -13.35 3.77 -7.42
C TYR A 57 -13.37 4.63 -6.14
N GLY A 58 -12.20 4.97 -5.60
CA GLY A 58 -12.05 5.73 -4.36
C GLY A 58 -11.88 4.87 -3.10
N ASP A 59 -11.92 3.54 -3.23
CA ASP A 59 -11.83 2.65 -2.08
C ASP A 59 -10.39 2.50 -1.59
N PRO A 60 -10.11 2.78 -0.30
CA PRO A 60 -8.78 2.67 0.26
C PRO A 60 -8.38 1.20 0.44
N ASN A 61 -7.21 0.82 -0.06
CA ASN A 61 -6.67 -0.52 0.07
C ASN A 61 -5.16 -0.49 0.36
N TRP A 62 -4.69 -1.52 1.09
CA TRP A 62 -3.26 -1.76 1.32
C TRP A 62 -2.68 -2.54 0.15
N ILE A 63 -1.71 -1.93 -0.53
CA ILE A 63 -1.13 -2.47 -1.77
C ILE A 63 0.39 -2.47 -1.64
N PRO A 64 1.10 -3.48 -2.17
CA PRO A 64 2.55 -3.52 -2.12
C PRO A 64 3.17 -2.26 -2.70
N ALA A 65 4.06 -1.61 -1.95
CA ALA A 65 4.81 -0.45 -2.41
C ALA A 65 5.63 -0.75 -3.67
N ASN A 66 6.02 -2.02 -3.86
CA ASN A 66 6.78 -2.51 -5.01
C ASN A 66 6.08 -2.29 -6.36
N LEU A 67 4.75 -2.11 -6.37
CA LEU A 67 4.01 -1.77 -7.59
C LEU A 67 4.27 -0.34 -8.07
N PHE A 68 4.90 0.51 -7.26
CA PHE A 68 4.96 1.94 -7.51
C PHE A 68 6.40 2.49 -7.48
N LYS A 69 6.64 3.54 -8.27
CA LYS A 69 7.80 4.42 -8.11
C LYS A 69 7.39 5.72 -7.45
N ILE A 70 8.23 6.26 -6.57
CA ILE A 70 7.96 7.53 -5.90
C ILE A 70 8.14 8.68 -6.91
N LYS A 71 7.15 9.59 -6.97
CA LYS A 71 7.19 10.82 -7.77
C LYS A 71 7.43 12.05 -6.92
N ASP A 72 6.85 12.04 -5.72
CA ASP A 72 7.04 13.08 -4.71
C ASP A 72 7.10 12.43 -3.33
N SER A 73 8.27 12.50 -2.69
CA SER A 73 8.52 11.95 -1.36
C SER A 73 8.11 12.88 -0.22
N ARG A 74 7.63 14.10 -0.51
CA ARG A 74 7.22 15.03 0.54
C ARG A 74 6.07 14.46 1.36
N ILE A 75 6.27 14.43 2.66
CA ILE A 75 5.27 14.01 3.63
C ILE A 75 4.62 15.27 4.20
N PRO A 76 3.28 15.40 4.14
CA PRO A 76 2.57 16.47 4.80
C PRO A 76 2.90 16.54 6.30
N SER A 77 3.00 17.75 6.85
CA SER A 77 3.40 17.99 8.26
C SER A 77 2.44 17.40 9.30
N ASN A 78 1.25 16.98 8.89
CA ASN A 78 0.23 16.36 9.74
C ASN A 78 0.29 14.83 9.76
N TRP A 79 1.30 14.21 9.14
CA TRP A 79 1.51 12.77 9.28
C TRP A 79 2.07 12.43 10.66
N ALA A 80 1.60 11.33 11.22
CA ALA A 80 2.09 10.81 12.50
C ALA A 80 2.31 9.30 12.40
N THR A 81 3.27 8.80 13.16
CA THR A 81 3.45 7.36 13.36
C THR A 81 2.49 6.90 14.45
N CYS A 82 1.66 5.91 14.15
CA CYS A 82 0.72 5.33 15.11
C CYS A 82 0.92 3.82 15.22
N VAL A 83 0.97 3.31 16.46
CA VAL A 83 0.88 1.88 16.74
C VAL A 83 -0.59 1.54 16.94
N THR A 84 -1.25 1.05 15.89
CA THR A 84 -2.72 0.96 15.81
C THR A 84 -3.37 0.14 16.92
N TYR A 85 -2.74 -0.93 17.41
CA TYR A 85 -3.28 -1.73 18.52
C TYR A 85 -3.17 -1.06 19.90
N LEU A 86 -2.34 -0.01 20.03
CA LEU A 86 -2.18 0.78 21.26
C LEU A 86 -3.03 2.06 21.28
N SER A 87 -3.64 2.45 20.16
CA SER A 87 -4.49 3.62 20.06
C SER A 87 -5.96 3.20 19.95
N GLU A 88 -6.81 3.62 20.90
CA GLU A 88 -8.24 3.32 20.86
C GLU A 88 -8.91 3.85 19.58
N GLU A 89 -8.53 5.05 19.14
CA GLU A 89 -9.06 5.68 17.92
C GLU A 89 -8.73 4.86 16.66
N PHE A 90 -7.53 4.27 16.60
CA PHE A 90 -7.07 3.51 15.44
C PHE A 90 -7.16 1.99 15.61
N LYS A 91 -7.64 1.51 16.76
CA LYS A 91 -7.85 0.09 17.04
C LYS A 91 -8.75 -0.59 16.00
N PRO A 92 -9.83 0.04 15.49
CA PRO A 92 -10.63 -0.57 14.43
C PRO A 92 -9.82 -0.90 13.17
N LEU A 93 -8.79 -0.10 12.83
CA LEU A 93 -7.91 -0.40 11.70
C LEU A 93 -7.02 -1.61 11.98
N TYR A 94 -6.55 -1.77 13.22
CA TYR A 94 -5.82 -2.98 13.62
C TYR A 94 -6.70 -4.21 13.50
N ASP A 95 -7.91 -4.15 14.06
CA ASP A 95 -8.83 -5.28 14.07
C ASP A 95 -9.33 -5.64 12.66
N TYR A 96 -9.48 -4.65 11.76
CA TYR A 96 -9.92 -4.87 10.37
C TYR A 96 -8.82 -5.42 9.45
N PHE A 97 -7.54 -5.09 9.71
CA PHE A 97 -6.40 -5.44 8.85
C PHE A 97 -5.41 -6.43 9.49
N GLN A 98 -5.84 -7.18 10.52
CA GLN A 98 -5.09 -8.33 11.05
C GLN A 98 -4.94 -9.43 10.01
#